data_AF-A0AAW9SF20-F1
#
_entry.id   AF-A0AAW9SF20-F1
#
_cell.length_a   1.000
_cell.length_b   1.000
_cell.length_c   1.000
_cell.angle_alpha   90.00
_cell.angle_beta   90.00
_cell.angle_gamma   90.00
#
_symmetry.space_group_name_H-M   'P 1'
#
loop_
_entity.id
_entity.type
_entity.pdbx_description
1 polymer ?
#
loop_
_entity_poly.entity_id
_entity_poly.type
_entity_poly.pdbx_seq_one_letter_code
_entity_poly.pdbx_strand_id
1 'polypeptide(L)'
;MFNYLIDKIKETKFESYPFKHLTINNFFHEKDFQKIISDPQILRPVASSHVELIDDLIDQGYTQQHFPGCITSIQHYLEFLNNPQEKFNRKLIEGYGRNIIAGYGLTMRLKKIRSSFLEDLLGFLNDSPFQNCLTEKFGIAHTHYIETAYQKNLHGYEISPHADTRKKALTYMVNIYTEQEAEQMPIHTHLMKFKPKYQYLYDFWKYNGDIDTCWVPWNWCDTVKQTNQNNSITIFKPAFDTLHAVKLDYNHLSQQRNQIYGNLWYHESPSNYGSGFQQIDLVKMHESFKLGPQKLSAKIGRKIAKMMGA
;
A
#
# COMPACT_ATOMS: atom_id res chain seq x y z
N MET A 1 -27.31 3.71 -1.19
CA MET A 1 -27.08 4.78 -0.19
C MET A 1 -25.78 5.57 -0.44
N PHE A 2 -24.76 5.00 -1.09
CA PHE A 2 -23.44 5.64 -1.24
C PHE A 2 -23.07 6.07 -2.68
N ASN A 3 -24.05 6.25 -3.57
CA ASN A 3 -23.81 6.59 -4.98
C ASN A 3 -23.01 7.91 -5.16
N TYR A 4 -23.10 8.83 -4.19
CA TYR A 4 -22.30 10.05 -4.21
C TYR A 4 -20.78 9.79 -4.24
N LEU A 5 -20.32 8.62 -3.76
CA LEU A 5 -18.91 8.21 -3.85
C LEU A 5 -18.51 7.91 -5.31
N ILE A 6 -19.41 7.28 -6.08
CA ILE A 6 -19.24 7.02 -7.51
C ILE A 6 -19.18 8.35 -8.27
N ASP A 7 -20.10 9.26 -7.97
CA ASP A 7 -20.16 10.58 -8.63
C ASP A 7 -18.85 11.36 -8.40
N LYS A 8 -18.36 11.40 -7.16
CA LYS A 8 -17.05 12.01 -6.84
C LYS A 8 -15.90 11.41 -7.65
N ILE A 9 -15.84 10.09 -7.80
CA ILE A 9 -14.78 9.43 -8.59
C ILE A 9 -14.90 9.79 -10.07
N LYS A 10 -16.11 9.78 -10.62
CA LYS A 10 -16.37 10.12 -12.02
C LYS A 10 -15.98 11.56 -12.34
N GLU A 11 -16.35 12.50 -11.48
CA GLU A 11 -16.13 13.94 -11.67
C GLU A 11 -14.69 14.38 -11.40
N THR A 12 -13.97 13.71 -10.51
CA THR A 12 -12.60 14.10 -10.14
C THR A 12 -11.65 13.93 -11.32
N LYS A 13 -10.86 14.97 -11.61
CA LYS A 13 -9.83 14.93 -12.65
C LYS A 13 -8.59 14.20 -12.15
N PHE A 14 -7.90 13.52 -13.06
CA PHE A 14 -6.59 12.96 -12.76
C PHE A 14 -5.58 14.05 -12.43
N GLU A 15 -4.83 13.84 -11.36
CA GLU A 15 -3.54 14.49 -11.14
C GLU A 15 -2.46 13.72 -11.90
N SER A 16 -1.44 14.43 -12.40
CA SER A 16 -0.30 13.83 -13.10
C SER A 16 0.97 13.76 -12.25
N TYR A 17 1.01 14.44 -11.11
CA TYR A 17 2.18 14.52 -10.24
C TYR A 17 1.90 13.95 -8.84
N PRO A 18 2.68 12.98 -8.33
CA PRO A 18 3.94 12.50 -8.90
C PRO A 18 3.79 11.46 -10.03
N PHE A 19 2.60 10.89 -10.18
CA PHE A 19 2.20 10.02 -11.28
C PHE A 19 0.68 10.16 -11.46
N LYS A 20 0.09 9.46 -12.45
CA LYS A 20 -1.35 9.53 -12.71
C LYS A 20 -2.17 8.92 -11.56
N HIS A 21 -2.90 9.74 -10.81
CA HIS A 21 -3.73 9.30 -9.69
C HIS A 21 -4.94 10.23 -9.48
N LEU A 22 -5.86 9.83 -8.59
CA LEU A 22 -6.92 10.69 -8.07
C LEU A 22 -6.63 10.97 -6.58
N THR A 23 -6.84 12.22 -6.16
CA THR A 23 -7.01 12.59 -4.75
C THR A 23 -8.40 13.20 -4.62
N ILE A 24 -9.21 12.69 -3.69
CA ILE A 24 -10.54 13.25 -3.41
C ILE A 24 -10.60 13.54 -1.91
N ASN A 25 -10.73 14.82 -1.58
CA ASN A 25 -10.90 15.28 -0.21
C ASN A 25 -12.38 15.27 0.17
N ASN A 26 -12.64 15.16 1.48
CA ASN A 26 -14.00 15.00 2.00
C ASN A 26 -14.74 13.89 1.25
N PHE A 27 -14.11 12.73 1.10
CA PHE A 27 -14.60 11.63 0.26
C PHE A 27 -15.98 11.17 0.73
N PHE A 28 -16.12 10.92 2.03
CA PHE A 28 -17.42 10.71 2.65
C PHE A 28 -18.10 12.04 2.94
N HIS A 29 -19.42 12.09 2.82
CA HIS A 29 -20.17 13.21 3.40
C HIS A 29 -19.96 13.24 4.90
N GLU A 30 -19.95 14.45 5.49
CA GLU A 30 -19.64 14.65 6.91
C GLU A 30 -20.48 13.73 7.82
N LYS A 31 -21.79 13.62 7.56
CA LYS A 31 -22.67 12.72 8.33
C LYS A 31 -22.26 11.25 8.28
N ASP A 32 -21.80 10.77 7.14
CA ASP A 32 -21.35 9.39 6.97
C ASP A 32 -19.97 9.21 7.60
N PHE A 33 -19.07 10.18 7.40
CA PHE A 33 -17.74 10.17 8.01
C PHE A 33 -17.81 10.13 9.53
N GLN A 34 -18.69 10.95 10.14
CA GLN A 34 -18.92 10.94 11.58
C GLN A 34 -19.41 9.58 12.08
N LYS A 35 -20.27 8.89 11.34
CA LYS A 35 -20.66 7.50 11.69
C LYS A 35 -19.48 6.54 11.62
N ILE A 36 -18.58 6.69 10.64
CA ILE A 36 -17.37 5.85 10.55
C ILE A 36 -16.47 6.08 11.76
N ILE A 37 -16.11 7.32 12.07
CA ILE A 37 -15.09 7.61 13.10
C ILE A 37 -15.63 7.48 14.53
N SER A 38 -16.94 7.51 14.73
CA SER A 38 -17.57 7.27 16.04
C SER A 38 -17.92 5.81 16.30
N ASP A 39 -17.78 4.94 15.29
CA ASP A 39 -18.05 3.52 15.45
C ASP A 39 -17.04 2.87 16.40
N PRO A 40 -17.44 2.11 17.44
CA PRO A 40 -16.52 1.50 18.40
C PRO A 40 -15.44 0.59 17.80
N GLN A 41 -15.67 0.03 16.60
CA GLN A 41 -14.65 -0.81 15.93
C GLN A 41 -13.60 0.02 15.18
N ILE A 42 -13.87 1.30 14.92
CA ILE A 42 -12.95 2.24 14.27
C ILE A 42 -12.35 3.18 15.31
N LEU A 43 -13.22 3.80 16.11
CA LEU A 43 -12.93 4.61 17.27
C LEU A 43 -12.07 3.83 18.24
N ARG A 44 -11.11 4.51 18.85
CA ARG A 44 -10.10 3.89 19.69
C ARG A 44 -10.39 4.16 21.19
N PRO A 45 -10.20 3.17 22.08
CA PRO A 45 -9.83 3.40 23.48
C PRO A 45 -8.30 3.60 23.66
N VAL A 46 -7.88 4.59 24.47
CA VAL A 46 -6.46 4.71 24.87
C VAL A 46 -6.05 3.43 25.61
N ALA A 47 -5.10 2.67 25.07
CA ALA A 47 -4.60 1.45 25.69
C ALA A 47 -3.40 1.75 26.58
N SER A 48 -3.30 1.08 27.74
CA SER A 48 -2.20 1.25 28.68
C SER A 48 -0.98 0.39 28.34
N SER A 49 -1.15 -0.66 27.54
CA SER A 49 -0.08 -1.57 27.12
C SER A 49 -0.30 -2.13 25.70
N HIS A 50 0.78 -2.66 25.10
CA HIS A 50 0.72 -3.29 23.78
C HIS A 50 -0.13 -4.56 23.76
N VAL A 51 -0.14 -5.32 24.86
CA VAL A 51 -0.96 -6.52 25.01
C VAL A 51 -2.44 -6.14 25.02
N GLU A 52 -2.81 -5.19 25.87
CA GLU A 52 -4.18 -4.68 25.96
C GLU A 52 -4.69 -4.16 24.61
N LEU A 53 -3.86 -3.41 23.88
CA LEU A 53 -4.22 -2.93 22.54
C LEU A 53 -4.52 -4.10 21.58
N ILE A 54 -3.68 -5.13 21.55
CA ILE A 54 -3.87 -6.26 20.63
C ILE A 54 -5.10 -7.07 21.01
N ASP A 55 -5.30 -7.33 22.31
CA ASP A 55 -6.45 -8.06 22.83
C ASP A 55 -7.76 -7.33 22.52
N ASP A 56 -7.81 -6.01 22.72
CA ASP A 56 -8.97 -5.18 22.34
C ASP A 56 -9.25 -5.27 20.83
N LEU A 57 -8.23 -5.12 19.98
CA LEU A 57 -8.42 -5.24 18.53
C LEU A 57 -8.99 -6.61 18.14
N ILE A 58 -8.50 -7.69 18.75
CA ILE A 58 -9.02 -9.04 18.50
C ILE A 58 -10.47 -9.16 18.96
N ASP A 59 -10.80 -8.66 20.17
CA ASP A 59 -12.19 -8.65 20.65
C ASP A 59 -13.10 -7.85 19.70
N GLN A 60 -12.65 -6.69 19.22
CA GLN A 60 -13.36 -5.89 18.23
C GLN A 60 -13.47 -6.58 16.85
N GLY A 61 -12.91 -7.76 16.66
CA GLY A 61 -13.07 -8.58 15.46
C GLY A 61 -12.01 -8.35 14.40
N TYR A 62 -10.89 -7.71 14.76
CA TYR A 62 -9.73 -7.63 13.88
C TYR A 62 -8.93 -8.93 13.90
N THR A 63 -8.35 -9.27 12.75
CA THR A 63 -7.40 -10.38 12.63
C THR A 63 -6.12 -9.92 11.96
N GLN A 64 -5.00 -10.47 12.43
CA GLN A 64 -3.69 -10.27 11.82
C GLN A 64 -3.73 -10.72 10.36
N GLN A 65 -3.08 -9.94 9.50
CA GLN A 65 -2.87 -10.28 8.10
C GLN A 65 -1.44 -10.74 7.85
N HIS A 66 -1.30 -11.82 7.10
CA HIS A 66 -0.03 -12.23 6.49
C HIS A 66 0.19 -11.38 5.24
N PHE A 67 0.99 -10.33 5.37
CA PHE A 67 1.26 -9.38 4.30
C PHE A 67 2.77 -9.13 4.19
N PRO A 68 3.33 -8.92 2.99
CA PRO A 68 4.74 -8.55 2.82
C PRO A 68 5.06 -7.31 3.65
N GLY A 69 6.15 -7.36 4.41
CA GLY A 69 6.53 -6.26 5.32
C GLY A 69 5.94 -6.35 6.73
N CYS A 70 5.09 -7.34 7.01
CA CYS A 70 4.58 -7.60 8.36
C CYS A 70 5.34 -8.73 9.05
N ILE A 71 5.34 -8.67 10.37
CA ILE A 71 5.62 -9.84 11.20
C ILE A 71 4.38 -10.74 11.24
N THR A 72 4.59 -12.06 11.26
CA THR A 72 3.51 -13.06 11.17
C THR A 72 3.16 -13.71 12.52
N SER A 73 3.73 -13.21 13.62
CA SER A 73 3.42 -13.63 14.98
C SER A 73 3.21 -12.41 15.87
N ILE A 74 2.03 -12.33 16.50
CA ILE A 74 1.73 -11.33 17.55
C ILE A 74 2.73 -11.45 18.71
N GLN A 75 3.08 -12.67 19.11
CA GLN A 75 4.02 -12.88 20.21
C GLN A 75 5.38 -12.23 19.90
N HIS A 76 5.96 -12.54 18.73
CA HIS A 76 7.23 -11.93 18.33
C HIS A 76 7.13 -10.41 18.15
N TYR A 77 5.94 -9.90 17.78
CA TYR A 77 5.72 -8.45 17.69
C TYR A 77 5.78 -7.78 19.07
N LEU A 78 5.15 -8.40 20.07
CA LEU A 78 5.19 -7.92 21.45
C LEU A 78 6.60 -7.99 22.03
N GLU A 79 7.34 -9.06 21.74
CA GLU A 79 8.76 -9.20 22.12
C GLU A 79 9.61 -8.07 21.52
N PHE A 80 9.40 -7.74 20.23
CA PHE A 80 10.06 -6.63 19.55
C PHE A 80 9.76 -5.27 20.22
N LEU A 81 8.49 -4.99 20.52
CA LEU A 81 8.09 -3.73 21.14
C LEU A 81 8.68 -3.55 22.55
N ASN A 82 8.80 -4.65 23.30
CA ASN A 82 9.36 -4.62 24.66
C ASN A 82 10.89 -4.58 24.68
N ASN A 83 11.56 -4.98 23.59
CA ASN A 83 13.02 -5.04 23.48
C ASN A 83 13.53 -4.33 22.20
N PRO A 84 13.33 -3.01 22.05
CA PRO A 84 13.67 -2.29 20.83
C PRO A 84 15.18 -2.25 20.52
N GLN A 85 16.02 -2.62 21.49
CA GLN A 85 17.47 -2.72 21.35
C GLN A 85 17.93 -4.05 20.73
N GLU A 86 17.06 -5.05 20.64
CA GLU A 86 17.40 -6.31 20.00
C GLU A 86 17.58 -6.15 18.48
N LYS A 87 18.50 -6.93 17.92
CA LYS A 87 18.81 -6.85 16.49
C LYS A 87 17.61 -7.32 15.67
N PHE A 88 17.19 -6.46 14.73
CA PHE A 88 16.21 -6.74 13.67
C PHE A 88 16.41 -8.15 13.04
N ASN A 89 15.51 -9.09 13.33
CA ASN A 89 15.60 -10.48 12.88
C ASN A 89 14.84 -10.71 11.55
N ARG A 90 15.47 -10.43 10.41
CA ARG A 90 14.83 -10.55 9.06
C ARG A 90 14.08 -11.86 8.78
N LYS A 91 14.38 -12.95 9.51
CA LYS A 91 13.71 -14.25 9.36
C LYS A 91 12.24 -14.24 9.78
N LEU A 92 11.82 -13.26 10.58
CA LEU A 92 10.43 -13.13 11.07
C LEU A 92 9.50 -12.40 10.09
N ILE A 93 10.05 -11.90 8.98
CA ILE A 93 9.28 -11.25 7.92
C ILE A 93 9.04 -12.25 6.79
N GLU A 94 7.78 -12.35 6.39
CA GLU A 94 7.38 -13.15 5.23
C GLU A 94 7.35 -12.33 3.93
N GLY A 95 7.55 -13.04 2.82
CA GLY A 95 7.37 -12.50 1.48
C GLY A 95 8.58 -11.74 0.90
N TYR A 96 8.29 -11.01 -0.16
CA TYR A 96 9.26 -10.19 -0.88
C TYR A 96 9.55 -8.90 -0.12
N GLY A 97 10.73 -8.32 -0.32
CA GLY A 97 11.15 -7.10 0.38
C GLY A 97 11.82 -7.33 1.75
N ARG A 98 11.86 -8.57 2.27
CA ARG A 98 12.53 -8.94 3.55
C ARG A 98 13.98 -8.46 3.69
N ASN A 99 14.69 -8.31 2.57
CA ASN A 99 16.09 -7.87 2.53
C ASN A 99 16.25 -6.34 2.53
N ILE A 100 15.16 -5.59 2.42
CA ILE A 100 15.16 -4.12 2.25
C ILE A 100 14.47 -3.42 3.41
N ILE A 101 13.39 -4.01 3.92
CA ILE A 101 12.64 -3.39 5.01
C ILE A 101 13.48 -3.24 6.27
N ALA A 102 13.15 -2.20 7.03
CA ALA A 102 13.72 -1.88 8.33
C ALA A 102 12.67 -1.83 9.44
N GLY A 103 11.39 -1.97 9.13
CA GLY A 103 10.26 -2.01 10.06
C GLY A 103 9.80 -3.40 10.49
N TYR A 104 9.21 -3.44 11.68
CA TYR A 104 8.58 -4.59 12.35
C TYR A 104 7.17 -4.17 12.78
N GLY A 105 6.15 -4.49 11.98
CA GLY A 105 4.79 -4.09 12.34
C GLY A 105 3.74 -5.13 12.04
N LEU A 106 2.56 -4.89 12.59
CA LEU A 106 1.36 -5.66 12.32
C LEU A 106 0.38 -4.87 11.46
N THR A 107 -0.25 -5.61 10.54
CA THR A 107 -1.47 -5.18 9.87
C THR A 107 -2.62 -6.04 10.37
N MET A 108 -3.68 -5.38 10.79
CA MET A 108 -4.90 -5.98 11.33
C MET A 108 -6.06 -5.58 10.42
N ARG A 109 -6.90 -6.54 9.98
CA ARG A 109 -8.12 -6.25 9.21
C ARG A 109 -9.35 -6.61 10.00
N LEU A 110 -10.37 -5.77 9.93
CA LEU A 110 -11.66 -6.05 10.56
C LEU A 110 -12.37 -7.16 9.78
N LYS A 111 -12.56 -8.32 10.40
CA LYS A 111 -13.23 -9.47 9.79
C LYS A 111 -14.65 -9.67 10.29
N LYS A 112 -14.91 -9.33 11.54
CA LYS A 112 -16.24 -9.41 12.14
C LYS A 112 -16.78 -8.00 12.36
N ILE A 113 -17.59 -7.53 11.42
CA ILE A 113 -18.23 -6.20 11.51
C ILE A 113 -19.52 -6.36 12.33
N ARG A 114 -19.68 -5.50 13.34
CA ARG A 114 -20.82 -5.49 14.29
C ARG A 114 -21.79 -4.35 13.97
N SER A 115 -21.33 -3.34 13.23
CA SER A 115 -22.09 -2.17 12.83
C SER A 115 -22.72 -2.35 11.46
N SER A 116 -24.05 -2.28 11.40
CA SER A 116 -24.78 -2.38 10.12
C SER A 116 -24.35 -1.30 9.13
N PHE A 117 -24.04 -0.09 9.61
CA PHE A 117 -23.56 0.98 8.73
C PHE A 117 -22.19 0.66 8.12
N LEU A 118 -21.24 0.15 8.92
CA LEU A 118 -19.92 -0.23 8.40
C LEU A 118 -20.02 -1.41 7.45
N GLU A 119 -20.92 -2.36 7.72
CA GLU A 119 -21.19 -3.53 6.88
C GLU A 119 -21.80 -3.10 5.55
N ASP A 120 -22.82 -2.25 5.54
CA ASP A 120 -23.44 -1.70 4.33
C ASP A 120 -22.42 -0.93 3.48
N LEU A 121 -21.58 -0.10 4.11
CA LEU A 121 -20.54 0.65 3.42
C LEU A 121 -19.51 -0.29 2.80
N LEU A 122 -19.02 -1.28 3.55
CA LEU A 122 -18.05 -2.23 3.03
C LEU A 122 -18.64 -3.12 1.94
N GLY A 123 -19.91 -3.51 2.08
CA GLY A 123 -20.68 -4.22 1.06
C GLY A 123 -20.74 -3.42 -0.24
N PHE A 124 -21.12 -2.14 -0.17
CA PHE A 124 -21.12 -1.25 -1.33
C PHE A 124 -19.75 -1.12 -2.00
N LEU A 125 -18.68 -0.96 -1.21
CA LEU A 125 -17.30 -0.83 -1.72
C LEU A 125 -16.75 -2.13 -2.32
N ASN A 126 -17.41 -3.28 -2.11
CA ASN A 126 -17.09 -4.55 -2.74
C ASN A 126 -18.11 -4.97 -3.81
N ASP A 127 -19.12 -4.14 -4.06
CA ASP A 127 -20.19 -4.46 -5.01
C ASP A 127 -19.87 -3.93 -6.43
N SER A 128 -20.57 -4.50 -7.41
CA SER A 128 -20.36 -4.25 -8.84
C SER A 128 -20.45 -2.77 -9.24
N PRO A 129 -21.39 -1.94 -8.74
CA PRO A 129 -21.46 -0.53 -9.14
C PRO A 129 -20.19 0.26 -8.82
N PHE A 130 -19.60 0.02 -7.64
CA PHE A 130 -18.37 0.69 -7.23
C PHE A 130 -17.16 0.16 -8.03
N GLN A 131 -17.06 -1.17 -8.18
CA GLN A 131 -16.02 -1.79 -9.02
C GLN A 131 -16.07 -1.27 -10.46
N ASN A 132 -17.25 -1.25 -11.08
CA ASN A 132 -17.44 -0.77 -12.45
C ASN A 132 -17.02 0.68 -12.62
N CYS A 133 -17.36 1.55 -11.67
CA CYS A 133 -16.91 2.94 -11.68
C CYS A 133 -15.38 3.06 -11.73
N LEU A 134 -14.66 2.29 -10.91
CA LEU A 134 -13.20 2.28 -10.90
C LEU A 134 -12.63 1.73 -12.23
N THR A 135 -13.21 0.64 -12.72
CA THR A 135 -12.82 -0.01 -13.96
C THR A 135 -12.95 0.90 -15.17
N GLU A 136 -14.08 1.59 -15.30
CA GLU A 136 -14.33 2.57 -16.36
C GLU A 136 -13.38 3.77 -16.24
N LYS A 137 -13.27 4.35 -15.04
CA LYS A 137 -12.46 5.55 -14.80
C LYS A 137 -10.98 5.33 -15.13
N PHE A 138 -10.45 4.14 -14.83
CA PHE A 138 -9.03 3.80 -15.02
C PHE A 138 -8.74 2.95 -16.25
N GLY A 139 -9.75 2.59 -17.04
CA GLY A 139 -9.60 1.77 -18.24
C GLY A 139 -8.95 0.41 -17.92
N ILE A 140 -9.54 -0.35 -17.00
CA ILE A 140 -9.07 -1.68 -16.61
C ILE A 140 -9.72 -2.71 -17.56
N ALA A 141 -8.92 -3.29 -18.46
CA ALA A 141 -9.44 -4.15 -19.53
C ALA A 141 -9.51 -5.65 -19.17
N HIS A 142 -8.58 -6.15 -18.35
CA HIS A 142 -8.53 -7.57 -17.99
C HIS A 142 -9.52 -7.93 -16.89
N THR A 143 -9.87 -9.20 -16.80
CA THR A 143 -10.73 -9.74 -15.74
C THR A 143 -10.10 -9.51 -14.37
N HIS A 144 -10.92 -9.05 -13.43
CA HIS A 144 -10.47 -8.68 -12.10
C HIS A 144 -11.62 -8.77 -11.09
N TYR A 145 -11.25 -8.79 -9.81
CA TYR A 145 -12.18 -8.70 -8.68
C TYR A 145 -11.75 -7.60 -7.72
N ILE A 146 -12.67 -7.10 -6.92
CA ILE A 146 -12.39 -6.11 -5.88
C ILE A 146 -12.23 -6.78 -4.51
N GLU A 147 -11.26 -6.31 -3.73
CA GLU A 147 -11.14 -6.62 -2.31
C GLU A 147 -10.95 -5.31 -1.55
N THR A 148 -11.89 -5.01 -0.66
CA THR A 148 -11.87 -3.84 0.21
C THR A 148 -12.04 -4.27 1.66
N ALA A 149 -11.26 -3.67 2.57
CA ALA A 149 -11.34 -3.94 4.00
C ALA A 149 -11.04 -2.70 4.85
N TYR A 150 -11.61 -2.65 6.05
CA TYR A 150 -11.09 -1.79 7.12
C TYR A 150 -9.79 -2.39 7.65
N GLN A 151 -8.76 -1.56 7.75
CA GLN A 151 -7.41 -1.97 8.11
C GLN A 151 -6.81 -1.02 9.15
N LYS A 152 -6.16 -1.59 10.15
CA LYS A 152 -5.30 -0.89 11.10
C LYS A 152 -3.86 -1.35 10.90
N ASN A 153 -2.94 -0.41 10.75
CA ASN A 153 -1.52 -0.70 10.66
C ASN A 153 -0.83 -0.15 11.91
N LEU A 154 -0.14 -1.02 12.64
CA LEU A 154 0.44 -0.72 13.94
C LEU A 154 1.87 -0.19 13.83
N HIS A 155 2.44 0.22 14.96
CA HIS A 155 3.81 0.75 15.02
C HIS A 155 4.80 -0.17 14.27
N GLY A 156 5.77 0.43 13.58
CA GLY A 156 6.80 -0.29 12.85
C GLY A 156 6.36 -0.94 11.52
N TYR A 157 5.08 -0.85 11.13
CA TYR A 157 4.64 -1.37 9.83
C TYR A 157 5.37 -0.65 8.69
N GLU A 158 5.92 -1.43 7.77
CA GLU A 158 6.65 -0.90 6.62
C GLU A 158 6.32 -1.66 5.34
N ILE A 159 6.08 -0.89 4.28
CA ILE A 159 6.26 -1.34 2.89
C ILE A 159 7.28 -0.39 2.25
N SER A 160 8.44 -0.91 1.86
CA SER A 160 9.49 -0.10 1.23
C SER A 160 9.02 0.43 -0.14
N PRO A 161 9.67 1.46 -0.72
CA PRO A 161 9.22 2.03 -1.99
C PRO A 161 9.04 0.99 -3.10
N HIS A 162 7.90 1.02 -3.77
CA HIS A 162 7.54 0.05 -4.82
C HIS A 162 6.42 0.58 -5.72
N ALA A 163 6.19 -0.10 -6.85
CA ALA A 163 5.23 0.34 -7.87
C ALA A 163 4.03 -0.61 -8.07
N ASP A 164 3.90 -1.67 -7.26
CA ASP A 164 2.72 -2.55 -7.17
C ASP A 164 2.26 -3.27 -8.46
N THR A 165 3.09 -3.37 -9.49
CA THR A 165 2.66 -3.82 -10.84
C THR A 165 2.41 -5.32 -11.01
N ARG A 166 2.39 -6.11 -9.92
CA ARG A 166 2.24 -7.57 -10.01
C ARG A 166 0.79 -7.93 -10.36
N LYS A 167 -0.03 -8.33 -9.38
CA LYS A 167 -1.43 -8.69 -9.61
C LYS A 167 -2.43 -7.54 -9.41
N LYS A 168 -1.99 -6.37 -8.97
CA LYS A 168 -2.90 -5.26 -8.69
C LYS A 168 -3.25 -4.54 -9.98
N ALA A 169 -4.54 -4.52 -10.31
CA ALA A 169 -5.12 -3.72 -11.38
C ALA A 169 -5.34 -2.26 -10.97
N LEU A 170 -5.64 -2.04 -9.69
CA LEU A 170 -5.86 -0.73 -9.09
C LEU A 170 -5.71 -0.83 -7.58
N THR A 171 -5.29 0.25 -6.93
CA THR A 171 -5.25 0.36 -5.48
C THR A 171 -5.86 1.67 -5.04
N TYR A 172 -6.49 1.66 -3.87
CA TYR A 172 -6.95 2.86 -3.21
C TYR A 172 -6.86 2.77 -1.69
N MET A 173 -6.69 3.94 -1.07
CA MET A 173 -6.58 4.09 0.37
C MET A 173 -7.43 5.27 0.79
N VAL A 174 -8.39 5.03 1.68
CA VAL A 174 -9.13 6.09 2.36
C VAL A 174 -8.51 6.30 3.74
N ASN A 175 -8.13 7.53 4.05
CA ASN A 175 -7.65 7.92 5.36
C ASN A 175 -8.82 8.21 6.30
N ILE A 176 -8.82 7.55 7.47
CA ILE A 176 -9.87 7.65 8.46
C ILE A 176 -9.22 7.82 9.82
N TYR A 177 -9.10 9.06 10.27
CA TYR A 177 -8.48 9.41 11.54
C TYR A 177 -9.53 9.86 12.53
N THR A 178 -9.37 9.40 13.77
CA THR A 178 -10.24 9.72 14.91
C THR A 178 -9.70 10.90 15.73
N GLU A 179 -8.44 11.28 15.49
CA GLU A 179 -7.74 12.36 16.18
C GLU A 179 -7.43 13.50 15.21
N GLN A 180 -7.46 14.74 15.70
CA GLN A 180 -7.20 15.93 14.87
C GLN A 180 -5.72 16.03 14.42
N GLU A 181 -4.79 15.61 15.27
CA GLU A 181 -3.34 15.70 15.02
C GLU A 181 -2.80 14.58 14.12
N ALA A 182 -3.67 13.68 13.64
CA ALA A 182 -3.24 12.52 12.87
C ALA A 182 -2.63 12.90 11.51
N GLU A 183 -2.99 14.05 10.93
CA GLU A 183 -2.50 14.51 9.61
C GLU A 183 -1.03 14.98 9.63
N GLN A 184 -0.50 15.22 10.82
CA GLN A 184 0.86 15.70 11.07
C GLN A 184 1.79 14.54 11.50
N MET A 185 1.23 13.35 11.72
CA MET A 185 1.97 12.21 12.24
C MET A 185 2.67 11.42 11.13
N PRO A 186 3.75 10.70 11.44
CA PRO A 186 4.48 9.88 10.47
C PRO A 186 3.73 8.55 10.21
N ILE A 187 2.47 8.64 9.79
CA ILE A 187 1.58 7.49 9.57
C ILE A 187 1.01 7.42 8.15
N HIS A 188 1.49 8.25 7.24
CA HIS A 188 0.88 8.44 5.92
C HIS A 188 1.57 7.64 4.82
N THR A 189 0.85 7.42 3.72
CA THR A 189 1.48 6.88 2.51
C THR A 189 2.32 7.98 1.87
N HIS A 190 3.56 7.63 1.54
CA HIS A 190 4.48 8.46 0.79
C HIS A 190 4.28 8.16 -0.69
N LEU A 191 3.97 9.17 -1.50
CA LEU A 191 4.10 9.11 -2.94
C LEU A 191 5.50 9.65 -3.30
N MET A 192 6.22 8.88 -4.11
CA MET A 192 7.66 9.02 -4.23
C MET A 192 8.12 9.14 -5.67
N LYS A 193 9.35 9.60 -5.84
CA LYS A 193 10.08 9.51 -7.11
C LYS A 193 11.47 8.95 -6.87
N PHE A 194 12.06 8.35 -7.90
CA PHE A 194 13.48 8.02 -7.85
C PHE A 194 14.35 9.28 -7.79
N LYS A 195 15.41 9.23 -6.97
CA LYS A 195 16.51 10.20 -7.02
C LYS A 195 17.19 10.15 -8.39
N PRO A 196 17.86 11.22 -8.84
CA PRO A 196 18.46 11.30 -10.19
C PRO A 196 19.30 10.07 -10.56
N LYS A 197 20.12 9.56 -9.63
CA LYS A 197 21.00 8.41 -9.88
C LYS A 197 20.29 7.06 -10.10
N TYR A 198 18.98 6.98 -9.85
CA TYR A 198 18.16 5.77 -9.99
C TYR A 198 17.03 5.91 -11.00
N GLN A 199 16.90 7.06 -11.68
CA GLN A 199 15.81 7.30 -12.63
C GLN A 199 15.80 6.32 -13.83
N TYR A 200 16.94 5.71 -14.15
CA TYR A 200 17.04 4.67 -15.19
C TYR A 200 16.10 3.48 -14.96
N LEU A 201 15.67 3.25 -13.72
CA LEU A 201 14.73 2.18 -13.37
C LEU A 201 13.33 2.39 -13.96
N TYR A 202 12.91 3.64 -14.17
CA TYR A 202 11.66 3.91 -14.87
C TYR A 202 11.70 3.37 -16.29
N ASP A 203 12.78 3.64 -17.04
CA ASP A 203 12.95 3.14 -18.40
C ASP A 203 13.09 1.61 -18.40
N PHE A 204 13.88 1.05 -17.47
CA PHE A 204 14.00 -0.40 -17.35
C PHE A 204 12.63 -1.07 -17.16
N TRP A 205 11.82 -0.63 -16.19
CA TRP A 205 10.51 -1.23 -15.96
C TRP A 205 9.50 -0.94 -17.09
N LYS A 206 9.52 0.26 -17.67
CA LYS A 206 8.65 0.64 -18.78
C LYS A 206 8.88 -0.21 -20.03
N TYR A 207 10.13 -0.56 -20.32
CA TYR A 207 10.50 -1.28 -21.54
C TYR A 207 10.66 -2.80 -21.36
N ASN A 208 10.54 -3.31 -20.14
CA ASN A 208 10.62 -4.75 -19.81
C ASN A 208 9.39 -5.19 -18.99
N GLY A 209 8.19 -5.00 -19.54
CA GLY A 209 6.91 -5.26 -18.85
C GLY A 209 6.63 -6.74 -18.53
N ASP A 210 7.47 -7.66 -19.00
CA ASP A 210 7.48 -9.07 -18.60
C ASP A 210 8.20 -9.30 -17.26
N ILE A 211 8.97 -8.31 -16.78
CA ILE A 211 9.67 -8.30 -15.50
C ILE A 211 8.86 -7.48 -14.48
N ASP A 212 8.53 -8.11 -13.36
CA ASP A 212 7.89 -7.44 -12.24
C ASP A 212 8.73 -6.30 -11.69
N THR A 213 8.07 -5.19 -11.33
CA THR A 213 8.67 -4.21 -10.45
C THR A 213 8.96 -4.84 -9.08
N CYS A 214 9.98 -4.31 -8.40
CA CYS A 214 10.36 -4.78 -7.08
C CYS A 214 10.40 -3.63 -6.08
N TRP A 215 10.45 -4.00 -4.81
CA TRP A 215 10.71 -3.05 -3.75
C TRP A 215 12.14 -2.58 -3.85
N VAL A 216 12.37 -1.30 -3.59
CA VAL A 216 13.68 -0.67 -3.65
C VAL A 216 14.01 0.01 -2.32
N PRO A 217 15.29 0.23 -2.00
CA PRO A 217 15.67 0.93 -0.78
C PRO A 217 15.09 2.35 -0.65
N TRP A 218 14.71 2.75 0.56
CA TRP A 218 14.25 4.10 0.86
C TRP A 218 15.20 5.19 0.40
N ASN A 219 16.51 4.98 0.55
CA ASN A 219 17.52 5.96 0.16
C ASN A 219 17.64 6.15 -1.36
N TRP A 220 16.95 5.35 -2.18
CA TRP A 220 16.86 5.51 -3.63
C TRP A 220 15.80 6.51 -4.08
N CYS A 221 14.87 6.85 -3.19
CA CYS A 221 13.70 7.63 -3.51
C CYS A 221 13.62 8.90 -2.65
N ASP A 222 12.88 9.89 -3.16
CA ASP A 222 12.45 11.06 -2.39
C ASP A 222 10.93 11.00 -2.23
N THR A 223 10.43 11.29 -1.04
CA THR A 223 9.01 11.62 -0.85
C THR A 223 8.73 12.96 -1.49
N VAL A 224 7.68 13.02 -2.30
CA VAL A 224 7.28 14.24 -3.00
C VAL A 224 5.85 14.67 -2.69
N LYS A 225 5.03 13.75 -2.21
CA LYS A 225 3.68 14.02 -1.68
C LYS A 225 3.38 12.99 -0.60
N GLN A 226 2.63 13.37 0.42
CA GLN A 226 2.05 12.44 1.39
C GLN A 226 0.53 12.49 1.30
N THR A 227 -0.12 11.35 1.50
CA THR A 227 -1.58 11.27 1.57
C THR A 227 -1.98 11.41 3.03
N ASN A 228 -2.04 12.64 3.54
CA ASN A 228 -2.19 12.89 4.97
C ASN A 228 -3.54 13.51 5.38
N GLN A 229 -4.35 13.96 4.42
CA GLN A 229 -5.64 14.56 4.73
C GLN A 229 -6.62 13.51 5.23
N ASN A 230 -7.34 13.82 6.30
CA ASN A 230 -8.40 12.99 6.84
C ASN A 230 -9.62 13.01 5.90
N ASN A 231 -10.45 11.97 5.96
CA ASN A 231 -11.59 11.80 5.05
C ASN A 231 -11.19 12.02 3.57
N SER A 232 -10.00 11.53 3.18
CA SER A 232 -9.52 11.63 1.81
C SER A 232 -9.23 10.25 1.24
N ILE A 233 -9.44 10.08 -0.06
CA ILE A 233 -9.08 8.86 -0.80
C ILE A 233 -8.00 9.19 -1.83
N THR A 234 -7.01 8.31 -1.92
CA THR A 234 -6.04 8.28 -3.02
C THR A 234 -6.26 7.02 -3.84
N ILE A 235 -6.38 7.16 -5.17
CA ILE A 235 -6.66 6.05 -6.10
C ILE A 235 -5.64 6.08 -7.24
N PHE A 236 -4.99 4.95 -7.53
CA PHE A 236 -4.13 4.84 -8.71
C PHE A 236 -4.11 3.44 -9.30
N LYS A 237 -3.88 3.38 -10.61
CA LYS A 237 -3.58 2.14 -11.33
C LYS A 237 -2.07 1.91 -11.30
N PRO A 238 -1.58 0.83 -10.67
CA PRO A 238 -0.15 0.51 -10.63
C PRO A 238 0.49 0.53 -12.02
N ALA A 239 1.66 1.16 -12.13
CA ALA A 239 2.46 1.23 -13.34
C ALA A 239 3.95 1.40 -12.95
N PHE A 240 4.85 1.44 -13.94
CA PHE A 240 6.29 1.54 -13.70
C PHE A 240 6.72 2.79 -12.91
N ASP A 241 5.90 3.84 -12.87
CA ASP A 241 6.16 5.13 -12.24
C ASP A 241 5.38 5.37 -10.94
N THR A 242 4.53 4.44 -10.50
CA THR A 242 3.65 4.62 -9.33
C THR A 242 4.32 4.29 -8.00
N LEU A 243 5.51 4.87 -7.77
CA LEU A 243 6.28 4.62 -6.56
C LEU A 243 5.59 5.17 -5.32
N HIS A 244 5.36 4.29 -4.35
CA HIS A 244 4.81 4.66 -3.06
C HIS A 244 5.35 3.75 -1.95
N ALA A 245 5.20 4.20 -0.71
CA ALA A 245 5.74 3.52 0.45
C ALA A 245 4.97 3.89 1.73
N VAL A 246 5.12 3.08 2.76
CA VAL A 246 4.65 3.38 4.13
C VAL A 246 5.75 2.98 5.09
N LYS A 247 6.06 3.83 6.07
CA LYS A 247 6.93 3.50 7.20
C LYS A 247 6.39 4.17 8.44
N LEU A 248 5.79 3.38 9.32
CA LEU A 248 5.12 3.90 10.52
C LEU A 248 6.09 3.98 11.68
N ASP A 249 6.19 5.17 12.27
CA ASP A 249 7.01 5.43 13.45
C ASP A 249 6.25 6.32 14.44
N TYR A 250 5.34 5.71 15.21
CA TYR A 250 4.42 6.45 16.07
C TYR A 250 4.01 5.64 17.31
N ASN A 251 3.52 6.31 18.35
CA ASN A 251 2.94 5.62 19.49
C ASN A 251 1.55 5.06 19.12
N HIS A 252 1.49 3.76 18.83
CA HIS A 252 0.24 3.11 18.48
C HIS A 252 -0.71 2.86 19.68
N LEU A 253 -0.30 3.13 20.92
CA LEU A 253 -1.18 3.07 22.09
C LEU A 253 -2.09 4.30 22.16
N SER A 254 -1.56 5.44 21.68
CA SER A 254 -2.27 6.72 21.68
C SER A 254 -3.06 6.96 20.40
N GLN A 255 -2.86 6.19 19.33
CA GLN A 255 -3.72 6.16 18.14
C GLN A 255 -3.38 5.00 17.23
N GLN A 256 -4.20 4.70 16.21
CA GLN A 256 -3.79 3.79 15.14
C GLN A 256 -4.02 4.43 13.78
N ARG A 257 -3.19 4.05 12.81
CA ARG A 257 -3.45 4.35 11.42
C ARG A 257 -4.63 3.51 10.93
N ASN A 258 -5.83 4.08 10.90
CA ASN A 258 -7.00 3.44 10.29
C ASN A 258 -7.14 3.84 8.84
N GLN A 259 -7.48 2.87 8.01
CA GLN A 259 -7.79 3.07 6.60
C GLN A 259 -8.91 2.15 6.16
N ILE A 260 -9.65 2.58 5.14
CA ILE A 260 -10.26 1.62 4.22
C ILE A 260 -9.25 1.41 3.10
N TYR A 261 -8.76 0.18 2.98
CA TYR A 261 -7.80 -0.20 1.95
C TYR A 261 -8.49 -1.12 0.95
N GLY A 262 -8.37 -0.78 -0.34
CA GLY A 262 -8.98 -1.57 -1.40
C GLY A 262 -8.08 -1.75 -2.60
N ASN A 263 -8.24 -2.88 -3.27
CA ASN A 263 -7.55 -3.18 -4.52
C ASN A 263 -8.52 -3.83 -5.50
N LEU A 264 -8.29 -3.59 -6.79
CA LEU A 264 -8.74 -4.50 -7.83
C LEU A 264 -7.58 -5.42 -8.17
N TRP A 265 -7.84 -6.72 -8.24
CA TRP A 265 -6.84 -7.75 -8.50
C TRP A 265 -7.13 -8.44 -9.81
N TYR A 266 -6.12 -8.56 -10.66
CA TYR A 266 -6.18 -9.48 -11.79
C TYR A 266 -6.20 -10.92 -11.29
N HIS A 267 -6.97 -11.79 -11.94
CA HIS A 267 -6.97 -13.22 -11.64
C HIS A 267 -5.59 -13.86 -11.92
N GLU A 268 -4.90 -13.37 -12.94
CA GLU A 268 -3.58 -13.83 -13.36
C GLU A 268 -2.55 -12.70 -13.27
N SER A 269 -1.28 -13.05 -13.05
CA SER A 269 -0.20 -12.05 -13.10
C SER A 269 0.04 -11.66 -14.55
N PRO A 270 0.14 -10.36 -14.88
CA PRO A 270 0.50 -9.89 -16.22
C PRO A 270 1.99 -10.11 -16.54
N SER A 271 2.83 -10.31 -15.52
CA SER A 271 4.27 -10.52 -15.62
C SER A 271 4.64 -12.01 -15.55
N ASN A 272 5.75 -12.35 -16.21
CA ASN A 272 6.25 -13.73 -16.26
C ASN A 272 7.48 -13.95 -15.36
N TYR A 273 8.17 -12.88 -14.96
CA TYR A 273 9.45 -12.96 -14.24
C TYR A 273 9.48 -12.03 -13.02
N GLY A 274 9.94 -12.56 -11.89
CA GLY A 274 10.23 -11.76 -10.68
C GLY A 274 11.55 -10.99 -10.79
N SER A 275 11.67 -9.89 -10.05
CA SER A 275 12.95 -9.19 -9.87
C SER A 275 13.23 -8.85 -8.41
N GLY A 276 14.52 -8.73 -8.06
CA GLY A 276 14.99 -8.17 -6.79
C GLY A 276 15.86 -6.93 -6.99
N PHE A 277 15.82 -5.98 -6.06
CA PHE A 277 16.54 -4.70 -6.20
C PHE A 277 18.05 -4.86 -6.45
N GLN A 278 18.69 -5.85 -5.83
CA GLN A 278 20.11 -6.15 -6.03
C GLN A 278 20.43 -6.52 -7.48
N GLN A 279 19.53 -7.25 -8.13
CA GLN A 279 19.70 -7.68 -9.52
C GLN A 279 19.57 -6.50 -10.49
N ILE A 280 18.65 -5.56 -10.22
CA ILE A 280 18.44 -4.39 -11.07
C ILE A 280 19.42 -3.24 -10.77
N ASP A 281 20.06 -3.22 -9.58
CA ASP A 281 21.16 -2.30 -9.27
C ASP A 281 22.39 -2.60 -10.15
N LEU A 282 22.65 -3.89 -10.43
CA LEU A 282 23.76 -4.35 -11.28
C LEU A 282 23.66 -3.86 -12.73
N VAL A 283 22.47 -3.46 -13.20
CA VAL A 283 22.30 -2.87 -14.54
C VAL A 283 23.12 -1.59 -14.68
N LYS A 284 23.36 -0.86 -13.59
CA LYS A 284 24.23 0.33 -13.56
C LYS A 284 25.71 -0.01 -13.71
N MET A 285 26.16 -1.19 -13.26
CA MET A 285 27.56 -1.60 -13.32
C MET A 285 28.01 -1.99 -14.73
N HIS A 286 27.08 -2.13 -15.67
CA HIS A 286 27.37 -2.37 -17.07
C HIS A 286 27.17 -1.08 -17.86
N GLU A 287 28.23 -0.27 -17.98
CA GLU A 287 28.28 0.93 -18.86
C GLU A 287 27.90 0.63 -20.33
N SER A 288 27.90 -0.65 -20.71
CA SER A 288 27.43 -1.14 -22.02
C SER A 288 25.90 -1.14 -22.19
N PHE A 289 25.11 -1.01 -21.12
CA PHE A 289 23.66 -0.79 -21.22
C PHE A 289 23.37 0.70 -21.27
N LYS A 290 23.77 1.36 -22.35
CA LYS A 290 23.11 2.59 -22.75
C LYS A 290 21.67 2.24 -23.08
N LEU A 291 20.80 2.32 -22.08
CA LEU A 291 19.36 2.26 -22.19
C LEU A 291 18.91 3.47 -23.00
N GLY A 292 19.00 3.38 -24.32
CA GLY A 292 18.32 4.30 -25.21
C GLY A 292 16.80 4.07 -25.14
N PRO A 293 15.98 4.95 -25.74
CA PRO A 293 14.54 4.72 -25.92
C PRO A 293 14.20 3.49 -26.78
N GLN A 294 15.22 2.83 -27.35
CA GLN A 294 15.06 1.56 -28.04
C GLN A 294 14.86 0.47 -27.00
N LYS A 295 13.74 -0.27 -27.12
CA LYS A 295 13.48 -1.49 -26.35
C LYS A 295 14.79 -2.28 -26.22
N LEU A 296 15.16 -2.62 -24.99
CA LEU A 296 16.13 -3.68 -24.73
C LEU A 296 15.77 -4.82 -25.67
N SER A 297 16.66 -5.16 -26.61
CA SER A 297 16.35 -6.25 -27.53
C SER A 297 15.97 -7.47 -26.70
N ALA A 298 14.98 -8.26 -27.14
CA ALA A 298 14.56 -9.46 -26.42
C ALA A 298 15.74 -10.41 -26.10
N LYS A 299 16.87 -10.28 -26.81
CA LYS A 299 18.13 -10.98 -26.54
C LYS A 299 18.84 -10.47 -25.27
N ILE A 300 18.86 -9.16 -25.05
CA ILE A 300 19.44 -8.58 -23.85
C ILE A 300 18.49 -8.75 -22.66
N GLY A 301 17.18 -8.55 -22.84
CA GLY A 301 16.18 -8.85 -21.79
C GLY A 301 16.29 -10.31 -21.30
N ARG A 302 16.40 -11.27 -22.24
CA ARG A 302 16.68 -12.68 -21.92
C ARG A 302 18.03 -12.91 -21.26
N LYS A 303 19.07 -12.14 -21.63
CA LYS A 303 20.40 -12.26 -21.00
C LYS A 303 20.38 -11.75 -19.56
N ILE A 304 19.67 -10.65 -19.30
CA ILE A 304 19.42 -10.13 -17.95
C ILE A 304 18.57 -11.12 -17.15
N ALA A 305 17.46 -11.63 -17.71
CA ALA A 305 16.63 -12.65 -17.06
C ALA A 305 17.45 -13.91 -16.70
N LYS A 306 18.30 -14.38 -17.61
CA LYS A 306 19.23 -15.51 -17.37
C LYS A 306 20.29 -15.18 -16.31
N MET A 307 20.81 -13.95 -16.28
CA MET A 307 21.70 -13.47 -15.21
C MET A 307 20.98 -13.35 -13.86
N MET A 308 19.67 -13.15 -13.87
CA MET A 308 18.80 -13.06 -12.69
C MET A 308 18.30 -14.44 -12.21
N GLY A 309 18.72 -15.53 -12.85
CA GLY A 309 18.43 -16.90 -12.42
C GLY A 309 17.09 -17.47 -12.90
N ALA A 310 16.54 -16.94 -13.99
CA ALA A 310 15.46 -17.58 -14.76
C ALA A 310 16.02 -18.55 -15.81
#